data_AF-A0A849YVG2-F1
#
_entry.id   AF-A0A849YVG2-F1
#
_cell.length_a   1.000
_cell.length_b   1.000
_cell.length_c   1.000
_cell.angle_alpha   90.00
_cell.angle_beta   90.00
_cell.angle_gamma   90.00
#
_symmetry.space_group_name_H-M   'P 1'
#
loop_
_entity.id
_entity.type
_entity.pdbx_description
1 polymer ?
#
loop_
_entity_poly.entity_id
_entity_poly.type
_entity_poly.pdbx_seq_one_letter_code
_entity_poly.pdbx_strand_id
1 'polypeptide(L)'
;MQGDPVVFAHALLRDLSEVVAAEQRASERLAELRTLSEQHTLLLDNAPLLIFRLDPLTNELLYLNRHAERLFGVPAARALEQPGFLVHAHVDPEGVLAFEEAV
;
A
#
# COMPACT_ATOMS: atom_id res chain seq x y z
N MET A 1 -59.52 1.08 47.56
CA MET A 1 -58.57 0.13 46.95
C MET A 1 -58.21 0.66 45.57
N GLN A 2 -57.08 1.33 45.44
CA GLN A 2 -56.48 1.67 44.15
C GLN A 2 -55.04 1.17 44.23
N GLY A 3 -54.80 0.03 43.60
CA GLY A 3 -53.49 -0.59 43.52
C GLY A 3 -52.66 0.17 42.50
N ASP A 4 -51.58 0.78 42.97
CA ASP A 4 -50.58 1.38 42.09
C ASP A 4 -49.95 0.29 41.22
N PRO A 5 -49.90 0.44 39.89
CA PRO A 5 -49.25 -0.52 39.02
C PRO A 5 -47.74 -0.44 39.25
N VAL A 6 -47.16 -1.48 39.83
CA VAL A 6 -45.71 -1.57 40.00
C VAL A 6 -45.06 -1.79 38.64
N VAL A 7 -44.48 -0.72 38.09
CA VAL A 7 -43.69 -0.78 36.85
C VAL A 7 -42.34 -1.40 37.18
N PHE A 8 -42.18 -2.68 36.84
CA PHE A 8 -40.87 -3.34 36.90
C PHE A 8 -40.11 -3.11 35.59
N ALA A 9 -39.07 -2.28 35.63
CA ALA A 9 -38.10 -2.18 34.55
C ALA A 9 -36.91 -3.09 34.86
N HIS A 10 -36.68 -4.09 34.02
CA HIS A 10 -35.46 -4.90 34.05
C HIS A 10 -34.49 -4.37 33.01
N ALA A 11 -33.32 -3.91 33.45
CA ALA A 11 -32.22 -3.54 32.56
C ALA A 11 -31.18 -4.67 32.53
N LEU A 12 -30.85 -5.16 31.33
CA LEU A 12 -29.70 -6.02 31.11
C LEU A 12 -28.55 -5.14 30.63
N LEU A 13 -27.56 -4.94 31.49
CA LEU A 13 -26.34 -4.20 31.18
C LEU A 13 -25.25 -5.22 30.85
N ARG A 14 -24.77 -5.21 29.61
CA ARG A 14 -23.63 -6.02 29.19
C ARG A 14 -22.39 -5.13 29.18
N ASP A 15 -21.34 -5.57 29.84
CA ASP A 15 -20.03 -4.93 29.73
C ASP A 15 -19.46 -5.16 28.33
N LEU A 16 -19.21 -4.07 27.61
CA LEU A 16 -18.61 -4.05 26.28
C LEU A 16 -17.22 -3.40 26.27
N SER A 17 -16.65 -3.12 27.44
CA SER A 17 -15.38 -2.40 27.57
C SER A 17 -14.25 -3.10 26.80
N GLU A 18 -14.20 -4.43 26.84
CA GLU A 18 -13.21 -5.22 26.10
C GLU A 18 -13.37 -5.10 24.58
N VAL A 19 -14.61 -5.09 24.09
CA VAL A 19 -14.91 -4.97 22.65
C VAL A 19 -14.49 -3.60 22.15
N VAL A 20 -14.89 -2.54 22.87
CA VAL A 20 -14.52 -1.15 22.53
C VAL A 20 -13.01 -0.97 22.57
N ALA A 21 -12.33 -1.52 23.58
CA ALA A 21 -10.87 -1.46 23.65
C ALA A 21 -10.16 -2.28 22.55
N ALA A 22 -10.76 -3.37 22.09
CA ALA A 22 -10.23 -4.14 20.96
C ALA A 22 -10.41 -3.40 19.63
N GLU A 23 -11.58 -2.81 19.39
CA GLU A 23 -11.88 -2.00 18.21
C GLU A 23 -10.97 -0.77 18.12
N GLN A 24 -10.77 -0.07 19.24
CA GLN A 24 -9.89 1.09 19.31
C GLN A 24 -8.44 0.71 18.97
N ARG A 25 -7.92 -0.37 19.55
CA ARG A 25 -6.58 -0.89 19.22
C ARG A 25 -6.44 -1.30 17.76
N ALA A 26 -7.48 -1.88 17.17
CA ALA A 26 -7.48 -2.25 15.76
C ALA A 26 -7.45 -1.01 14.86
N SER A 27 -8.24 0.02 15.19
CA SER A 27 -8.27 1.30 14.48
C SER A 27 -6.92 2.00 14.52
N GLU A 28 -6.28 2.07 15.69
CA GLU A 28 -4.96 2.67 15.88
C GLU A 28 -3.90 1.97 15.04
N ARG A 29 -3.84 0.64 15.06
CA ARG A 29 -2.90 -0.14 14.23
C ARG A 29 -3.12 0.09 12.74
N LEU A 30 -4.37 0.18 12.29
CA LEU A 30 -4.67 0.46 10.88
C LEU A 30 -4.22 1.87 10.48
N ALA A 31 -4.37 2.85 11.35
CA ALA A 31 -3.87 4.21 11.12
C ALA A 31 -2.33 4.27 11.07
N GLU A 32 -1.65 3.55 11.96
CA GLU A 32 -0.18 3.43 11.95
C GLU A 32 0.32 2.78 10.66
N LEU A 33 -0.28 1.66 10.22
CA LEU A 33 0.08 0.98 8.98
C LEU A 33 -0.09 1.89 7.76
N ARG A 34 -1.19 2.65 7.70
CA ARG A 34 -1.42 3.62 6.62
C ARG A 34 -0.35 4.72 6.61
N THR A 35 -0.09 5.32 7.78
CA THR A 35 0.92 6.37 7.92
C THR A 35 2.30 5.87 7.49
N LEU A 36 2.68 4.66 7.89
CA LEU A 36 3.96 4.06 7.50
C LEU A 36 4.03 3.80 6.00
N SER A 37 2.94 3.29 5.40
CA SER A 37 2.84 3.07 3.95
C SER A 37 2.96 4.37 3.15
N GLU A 38 2.31 5.44 3.62
CA GLU A 38 2.39 6.77 3.01
C GLU A 38 3.80 7.36 3.11
N GLN A 39 4.43 7.28 4.29
CA GLN A 39 5.80 7.71 4.50
C GLN A 39 6.78 6.95 3.60
N HIS A 40 6.62 5.63 3.49
CA HIS A 40 7.44 4.80 2.61
C HIS A 40 7.32 5.24 1.15
N THR A 41 6.09 5.46 0.68
CA THR A 41 5.83 5.94 -0.69
C THR A 41 6.47 7.31 -0.93
N LEU A 42 6.31 8.24 0.01
CA LEU A 42 6.89 9.59 -0.08
C LEU A 42 8.42 9.58 -0.12
N LEU A 43 9.08 8.70 0.65
CA LEU A 43 10.53 8.59 0.66
C LEU A 43 11.06 8.09 -0.69
N LEU A 44 10.46 7.03 -1.23
CA LEU A 44 10.85 6.48 -2.53
C LEU A 44 10.65 7.48 -3.67
N ASP A 45 9.58 8.26 -3.60
CA ASP A 45 9.23 9.26 -4.60
C ASP A 45 10.12 10.50 -4.60
N ASN A 46 10.74 10.84 -3.46
CA ASN A 46 11.68 11.95 -3.35
C ASN A 46 13.13 11.54 -3.65
N ALA A 47 13.43 10.24 -3.76
CA ALA A 47 14.79 9.78 -4.05
C ALA A 47 15.26 10.29 -5.44
N PRO A 48 16.53 10.73 -5.58
CA PRO A 48 17.11 11.11 -6.86
C PRO A 48 17.56 9.89 -7.69
N LEU A 49 17.04 8.70 -7.38
CA LEU A 49 17.40 7.43 -8.00
C LEU A 49 16.17 6.78 -8.61
N LEU A 50 16.39 6.03 -9.69
CA LEU A 50 15.38 5.13 -10.24
C LEU A 50 15.20 3.96 -9.26
N ILE A 51 13.98 3.77 -8.76
CA ILE A 51 13.64 2.63 -7.91
C ILE A 51 12.51 1.86 -8.58
N PHE A 52 12.74 0.58 -8.82
CA PHE A 52 11.77 -0.31 -9.42
C PHE A 52 11.69 -1.63 -8.66
N ARG A 53 10.60 -2.36 -8.86
CA ARG A 53 10.43 -3.73 -8.38
C ARG A 53 9.90 -4.59 -9.51
N LEU A 54 10.48 -5.78 -9.66
CA LEU A 54 10.08 -6.76 -10.66
C LEU A 54 9.42 -7.96 -9.98
N ASP A 55 8.55 -8.64 -10.72
CA ASP A 55 8.09 -9.98 -10.37
C ASP A 55 9.21 -10.98 -10.67
N PRO A 56 9.70 -11.77 -9.70
CA PRO A 56 10.82 -12.69 -9.90
C PRO A 56 10.50 -13.86 -10.84
N LEU A 57 9.23 -14.15 -11.13
CA LEU A 57 8.84 -15.25 -12.01
C LEU A 57 8.68 -14.80 -13.46
N THR A 58 8.14 -13.60 -13.67
CA THR A 58 7.80 -13.09 -15.01
C THR A 58 8.72 -11.97 -15.48
N ASN A 59 9.57 -11.45 -14.59
CA ASN A 59 10.39 -10.25 -14.81
C ASN A 59 9.59 -8.98 -15.11
N GLU A 60 8.30 -8.97 -14.79
CA GLU A 60 7.40 -7.85 -15.09
C GLU A 60 7.48 -6.75 -14.03
N LEU A 61 7.27 -5.51 -14.46
CA LEU A 61 7.35 -4.34 -13.60
C LEU A 61 6.16 -4.24 -12.64
N LEU A 62 6.43 -4.37 -11.34
CA LEU A 62 5.42 -4.28 -10.26
C LEU A 62 5.35 -2.91 -9.61
N TYR A 63 6.45 -2.16 -9.62
CA TYR A 63 6.54 -0.82 -9.04
C TYR A 63 7.62 -0.02 -9.73
N LEU A 64 7.36 1.28 -9.87
CA LEU A 64 8.30 2.27 -10.38
C LEU A 64 8.05 3.58 -9.64
N ASN A 65 9.09 4.16 -9.03
CA ASN A 65 8.95 5.43 -8.31
C ASN A 65 8.68 6.60 -9.27
N ARG A 66 8.06 7.68 -8.78
CA ARG A 66 7.73 8.85 -9.64
C ARG A 66 8.95 9.51 -10.28
N HIS A 67 10.16 9.26 -9.76
CA HIS A 67 11.38 9.78 -10.36
C HIS A 67 11.55 9.30 -11.81
N ALA A 68 11.12 8.08 -12.10
CA ALA A 68 11.20 7.49 -13.43
C ALA A 68 10.39 8.27 -14.48
N GLU A 69 9.30 8.94 -14.09
CA GLU A 69 8.48 9.73 -15.01
C GLU A 69 9.27 10.88 -15.63
N ARG A 70 10.17 11.49 -14.84
CA ARG A 70 11.06 12.55 -15.33
C ARG A 70 12.16 12.00 -16.22
N LEU A 71 12.64 10.79 -15.94
CA LEU A 71 13.73 10.17 -16.69
C LEU A 71 13.26 9.66 -18.05
N PHE A 72 12.13 8.95 -18.08
CA PHE A 72 11.60 8.31 -19.28
C PHE A 72 10.56 9.15 -20.03
N GLY A 73 10.04 10.21 -19.41
CA GLY A 73 9.01 11.07 -20.01
C GLY A 73 7.63 10.42 -20.11
N VAL A 74 7.41 9.28 -19.44
CA VAL A 74 6.13 8.56 -19.42
C VAL A 74 5.63 8.41 -17.99
N PRO A 75 4.30 8.52 -17.74
CA PRO A 75 3.74 8.28 -16.42
C PRO A 75 4.06 6.86 -15.93
N ALA A 76 4.36 6.69 -14.64
CA ALA A 76 4.75 5.41 -14.06
C ALA A 76 3.61 4.36 -14.22
N ALA A 77 2.36 4.81 -14.09
CA ALA A 77 1.19 3.97 -14.35
C ALA A 77 1.18 3.39 -15.78
N ARG A 78 1.63 4.15 -16.78
CA ARG A 78 1.74 3.69 -18.17
C ARG A 78 2.91 2.76 -18.39
N ALA A 79 4.01 2.93 -17.65
CA ALA A 79 5.14 2.03 -17.69
C ALA A 79 4.77 0.64 -17.12
N LEU A 80 3.96 0.60 -16.06
CA LEU A 80 3.45 -0.64 -15.45
C LEU A 80 2.50 -1.43 -16.35
N GLU A 81 1.84 -0.78 -17.31
CA GLU A 81 0.96 -1.43 -18.30
C GLU A 81 1.74 -2.06 -19.47
N GLN A 82 3.03 -1.80 -19.59
CA GLN A 82 3.86 -2.20 -20.73
C GLN A 82 4.79 -3.37 -20.33
N PRO A 83 4.54 -4.58 -20.87
CA PRO A 83 5.43 -5.71 -20.68
C PRO A 83 6.86 -5.39 -21.09
N GLY A 84 7.83 -5.80 -20.27
CA GLY A 84 9.25 -5.61 -20.58
C GLY A 84 9.70 -4.15 -20.67
N PHE A 85 8.96 -3.19 -20.11
CA PHE A 85 9.23 -1.76 -20.23
C PHE A 85 10.70 -1.37 -19.95
N LEU A 86 11.28 -1.89 -18.86
CA LEU A 86 12.67 -1.59 -18.51
C LEU A 86 13.67 -2.22 -19.47
N VAL A 87 13.40 -3.42 -19.99
CA VAL A 87 14.24 -4.08 -21.00
C VAL A 87 14.26 -3.22 -22.26
N HIS A 88 13.08 -2.80 -22.73
CA HIS A 88 12.93 -1.98 -23.94
C HIS A 88 13.45 -0.54 -23.82
N ALA A 89 13.74 -0.07 -22.60
CA ALA A 89 14.38 1.23 -22.39
C ALA A 89 15.86 1.22 -22.79
N HIS A 90 16.49 0.05 -22.91
CA HIS A 90 17.87 -0.09 -23.37
C HIS A 90 17.91 -0.06 -24.91
N VAL A 91 18.72 0.85 -25.47
CA VAL A 91 18.81 1.07 -26.92
C VAL A 91 19.80 0.13 -27.61
N ASP A 92 20.72 -0.44 -26.85
CA ASP A 92 21.79 -1.30 -27.32
C ASP A 92 21.66 -2.72 -26.75
N PRO A 93 22.12 -3.75 -27.49
CA PRO A 93 22.02 -5.15 -27.05
C PRO A 93 22.81 -5.46 -25.79
N GLU A 94 23.90 -4.73 -25.51
CA GLU A 94 24.74 -4.96 -24.33
C GLU A 94 23.99 -4.54 -23.05
N GLY A 95 23.27 -3.41 -23.10
CA GLY A 95 22.42 -2.96 -22.00
C GLY A 95 21.26 -3.92 -21.71
N VAL A 96 20.65 -4.50 -22.75
CA VAL A 96 19.61 -5.53 -22.58
C VAL A 96 20.16 -6.75 -21.86
N LEU A 97 21.30 -7.28 -22.31
CA LEU A 97 21.95 -8.45 -21.70
C LEU A 97 22.38 -8.17 -20.25
N ALA A 98 22.98 -7.02 -19.99
CA ALA A 98 23.40 -6.62 -18.65
C ALA A 98 22.20 -6.51 -17.69
N PHE A 99 21.05 -6.05 -18.18
CA PHE A 99 19.82 -6.04 -17.39
C PHE A 99 19.31 -7.46 -17.13
N GLU A 100 19.21 -8.31 -18.16
CA GLU A 100 18.76 -9.69 -18.02
C GLU A 100 19.66 -10.54 -17.10
N GLU A 101 20.97 -10.27 -17.06
CA GLU A 101 21.89 -10.95 -16.13
C GLU A 101 21.75 -10.45 -14.67
N ALA A 102 21.26 -9.23 -14.47
CA ALA A 102 21.19 -8.58 -13.17
C ALA A 102 19.87 -8.85 -12.42
N VAL A 103 18.80 -9.26 -13.13
CA VAL A 103 17.48 -9.55 -12.55
C VAL A 103 17.25 -11.05 -12.44
#